data_AF-A0A8T7I782-F1
#
_entry.id   AF-A0A8T7I782-F1
#
_cell.length_a   1.000
_cell.length_b   1.000
_cell.length_c   1.000
_cell.angle_alpha   90.00
_cell.angle_beta   90.00
_cell.angle_gamma   90.00
#
_symmetry.space_group_name_H-M   'P 1'
#
loop_
_entity.id
_entity.type
_entity.pdbx_description
1 polymer ?
#
loop_
_entity_poly.entity_id
_entity_poly.type
_entity_poly.pdbx_seq_one_letter_code
_entity_poly.pdbx_strand_id
1 'polypeptide(L)'
;MKWLKSIISQIEKALPILIVQKLLKMKWILVLGAVVWVNAISVAFLTHKTRQQTALLEHLKYEQYQLEMEWEALRLEQGTLAEHNRIENIARKNLEMKNVHATDEVLIRD
;
A
#
# COMPACT_ATOMS: atom_id res chain seq x y z
N MET A 1 -66.35 31.52 -7.53
CA MET A 1 -65.25 30.57 -7.87
C MET A 1 -64.77 29.77 -6.64
N LYS A 2 -65.69 29.12 -5.90
CA LYS A 2 -65.36 28.29 -4.72
C LYS A 2 -65.24 26.79 -5.04
N TRP A 3 -65.94 26.33 -6.08
CA TRP A 3 -65.92 24.94 -6.55
C TRP A 3 -64.56 24.50 -7.11
N LEU A 4 -63.85 25.40 -7.80
CA LEU A 4 -62.51 25.15 -8.36
C LEU A 4 -61.46 24.90 -7.26
N LYS A 5 -61.49 25.70 -6.18
CA LYS A 5 -60.62 25.50 -5.02
C LYS A 5 -60.90 24.18 -4.29
N SER A 6 -62.15 23.75 -4.25
CA SER A 6 -62.53 22.46 -3.66
C SER A 6 -61.93 21.28 -4.45
N ILE A 7 -61.96 21.34 -5.78
CA ILE A 7 -61.37 20.30 -6.64
C ILE A 7 -59.85 20.26 -6.48
N ILE A 8 -59.19 21.42 -6.55
CA ILE A 8 -57.73 21.52 -6.41
C ILE A 8 -57.29 21.00 -5.03
N SER A 9 -57.98 21.40 -3.96
CA SER A 9 -57.68 20.92 -2.60
C SER A 9 -57.89 19.41 -2.43
N GLN A 10 -58.89 18.83 -3.11
CA GLN A 10 -59.15 17.39 -3.05
C GLN A 10 -58.06 16.59 -3.78
N ILE A 11 -57.57 17.11 -4.91
CA ILE A 11 -56.48 16.52 -5.69
C ILE A 11 -55.14 16.60 -4.93
N GLU A 12 -54.81 17.76 -4.36
CA GLU A 12 -53.58 17.96 -3.57
C GLU A 12 -53.49 17.01 -2.36
N LYS A 13 -54.62 16.71 -1.72
CA LYS A 13 -54.66 15.78 -0.57
C LYS A 13 -54.57 14.32 -1.00
N ALA A 14 -55.13 13.97 -2.16
CA ALA A 14 -55.17 12.58 -2.64
C ALA A 14 -53.88 12.13 -3.33
N LEU A 15 -53.15 13.03 -4.00
CA LEU A 15 -51.89 12.71 -4.68
C LEU A 15 -50.82 12.06 -3.76
N PRO A 16 -50.43 12.66 -2.62
CA PRO A 16 -49.34 12.13 -1.81
C PRO A 16 -49.69 10.75 -1.24
N ILE A 17 -50.95 10.54 -0.86
CA ILE A 17 -51.42 9.25 -0.32
C ILE A 17 -51.33 8.14 -1.37
N LEU A 18 -51.71 8.44 -2.62
CA LEU A 18 -51.68 7.48 -3.73
C LEU A 18 -50.24 7.12 -4.11
N ILE A 19 -49.34 8.11 -4.16
CA ILE A 19 -47.92 7.88 -4.46
C ILE A 19 -47.28 7.00 -3.38
N VAL A 20 -47.48 7.32 -2.10
CA VAL A 20 -46.94 6.55 -0.98
C VAL A 20 -47.48 5.12 -1.00
N GLN A 21 -48.79 4.92 -1.22
CA GLN A 21 -49.37 3.58 -1.34
C GLN A 21 -48.83 2.79 -2.54
N LYS A 22 -48.63 3.44 -3.70
CA LYS A 22 -48.03 2.79 -4.89
C LYS A 22 -46.59 2.37 -4.62
N LEU A 23 -45.82 3.23 -3.96
CA LEU A 23 -44.42 2.98 -3.59
C LEU A 23 -44.30 1.80 -2.61
N LEU A 24 -45.17 1.75 -1.59
CA LEU A 24 -45.24 0.66 -0.60
C LEU A 24 -45.67 -0.69 -1.20
N LYS A 25 -46.54 -0.67 -2.22
CA LYS A 25 -46.90 -1.91 -2.95
C LYS A 25 -45.73 -2.43 -3.78
N MET A 26 -44.90 -1.55 -4.33
CA MET A 26 -43.71 -1.93 -5.11
C MET A 26 -42.52 -2.23 -4.19
N LYS A 27 -42.64 -3.31 -3.41
CA LYS A 27 -41.62 -3.77 -2.45
C LYS A 27 -40.22 -3.88 -3.06
N TRP A 28 -40.13 -4.30 -4.32
CA TRP A 28 -38.87 -4.43 -5.05
C TRP A 28 -38.12 -3.11 -5.22
N ILE A 29 -38.82 -2.01 -5.52
CA ILE A 29 -38.18 -0.70 -5.73
C ILE A 29 -37.64 -0.11 -4.42
N LEU A 30 -38.34 -0.35 -3.31
CA LEU A 30 -37.86 0.04 -1.98
C LEU A 30 -36.62 -0.76 -1.59
N VAL A 31 -36.61 -2.08 -1.84
CA VAL A 31 -35.44 -2.93 -1.59
C VAL A 31 -34.25 -2.49 -2.44
N LEU A 32 -34.47 -2.25 -3.73
CA LEU A 32 -33.41 -1.81 -4.65
C LEU A 32 -32.84 -0.45 -4.25
N GLY A 33 -33.70 0.50 -3.86
CA GLY A 33 -33.28 1.79 -3.31
C GLY A 33 -32.47 1.65 -2.02
N ALA A 34 -32.89 0.78 -1.10
CA ALA A 34 -32.15 0.49 0.13
C ALA A 34 -30.77 -0.13 -0.15
N VAL A 35 -30.70 -1.07 -1.09
CA VAL A 35 -29.42 -1.69 -1.52
C VAL A 35 -28.47 -0.64 -2.09
N VAL A 36 -28.95 0.27 -2.94
CA VAL A 36 -28.13 1.36 -3.48
C VAL A 36 -27.64 2.29 -2.38
N TRP A 37 -28.50 2.63 -1.42
CA TRP A 37 -28.13 3.45 -0.27
C TRP A 37 -27.04 2.81 0.60
N VAL A 38 -27.21 1.52 0.91
CA VAL A 38 -26.21 0.75 1.67
C VAL A 38 -24.90 0.67 0.91
N ASN A 39 -24.95 0.41 -0.40
CA ASN A 39 -23.76 0.36 -1.25
C ASN A 39 -22.98 1.69 -1.24
N ALA A 40 -23.68 2.82 -1.36
CA ALA A 40 -23.05 4.14 -1.31
C ALA A 40 -22.30 4.38 0.02
N ILE A 41 -22.94 4.05 1.15
CA ILE A 41 -22.32 4.17 2.48
C ILE A 41 -21.13 3.20 2.62
N SER A 42 -21.28 1.94 2.19
CA SER A 42 -20.22 0.94 2.24
C SER A 42 -18.99 1.36 1.44
N VAL A 43 -19.16 1.88 0.23
CA VAL A 43 -18.04 2.35 -0.61
C VAL A 43 -17.31 3.53 0.06
N ALA A 44 -18.05 4.50 0.61
CA ALA A 44 -17.47 5.61 1.35
C ALA A 44 -16.70 5.13 2.60
N PHE A 45 -17.28 4.19 3.36
CA PHE A 45 -16.65 3.63 4.55
C PHE A 45 -15.39 2.80 4.22
N LEU A 46 -15.46 1.96 3.19
CA LEU A 46 -14.30 1.20 2.70
C LEU A 46 -13.19 2.16 2.26
N THR A 47 -13.51 3.22 1.53
CA THR A 47 -12.51 4.20 1.08
C THR A 47 -11.79 4.85 2.26
N HIS A 48 -12.51 5.18 3.32
CA HIS A 48 -11.92 5.73 4.54
C HIS A 48 -11.03 4.70 5.27
N LYS A 49 -11.48 3.44 5.36
CA LYS A 49 -10.71 2.32 5.92
C LYS A 49 -9.44 2.02 5.12
N THR A 50 -9.52 2.05 3.80
CA THR A 50 -8.37 1.84 2.89
C THR A 50 -7.27 2.84 3.17
N ARG A 51 -7.60 4.13 3.38
CA ARG A 51 -6.57 5.15 3.69
C ARG A 51 -5.76 4.84 4.96
N GLN A 52 -6.37 4.25 5.98
CA GLN A 52 -5.65 3.88 7.21
C GLN A 52 -4.88 2.57 7.07
N GLN A 53 -5.44 1.57 6.39
CA GLN A 53 -4.80 0.27 6.21
C GLN A 53 -3.64 0.32 5.21
N THR A 54 -3.73 1.18 4.20
CA THR A 54 -2.64 1.41 3.23
C THR A 54 -1.43 2.03 3.91
N ALA A 55 -1.60 2.95 4.86
CA ALA A 55 -0.48 3.58 5.56
C ALA A 55 0.34 2.57 6.38
N LEU A 56 -0.33 1.62 7.06
CA LEU A 56 0.36 0.56 7.80
C LEU A 56 1.11 -0.39 6.86
N LEU A 57 0.48 -0.77 5.74
CA LEU A 57 1.11 -1.62 4.73
C LEU A 57 2.32 -0.93 4.08
N GLU A 58 2.24 0.37 3.81
CA GLU A 58 3.36 1.15 3.27
C GLU A 58 4.51 1.23 4.26
N HIS A 59 4.24 1.38 5.55
CA HIS A 59 5.28 1.42 6.59
C HIS A 59 6.06 0.10 6.68
N LEU A 60 5.37 -1.04 6.79
CA LEU A 60 6.05 -2.34 6.84
C LEU A 60 6.85 -2.63 5.56
N LYS A 61 6.32 -2.24 4.39
CA LYS A 61 7.05 -2.37 3.12
C LYS A 61 8.30 -1.50 3.09
N TYR A 62 8.24 -0.30 3.67
CA TYR A 62 9.40 0.59 3.74
C TYR A 62 10.51 -0.01 4.61
N GLU A 63 10.19 -0.57 5.78
CA GLU A 63 11.18 -1.25 6.63
C GLU A 63 11.83 -2.43 5.91
N GLN A 64 11.04 -3.26 5.22
CA GLN A 64 11.56 -4.37 4.43
C GLN A 64 12.55 -3.89 3.35
N TYR A 65 12.20 -2.81 2.65
CA TYR A 65 13.04 -2.26 1.59
C TYR A 65 14.37 -1.70 2.12
N GLN A 66 14.37 -1.04 3.28
CA GLN A 66 15.60 -0.57 3.91
C GLN A 66 16.54 -1.74 4.25
N LEU A 67 16.00 -2.80 4.85
CA LEU A 67 16.79 -3.98 5.22
C LEU A 67 17.37 -4.70 4.01
N GLU A 68 16.62 -4.76 2.90
CA GLU A 68 17.07 -5.36 1.65
C GLU A 68 18.22 -4.56 1.02
N MET A 69 18.14 -3.22 1.06
CA MET A 69 19.22 -2.35 0.60
C MET A 69 20.49 -2.52 1.44
N GLU A 70 20.37 -2.56 2.77
CA GLU A 70 21.51 -2.81 3.66
C GLU A 70 22.14 -4.18 3.40
N TRP A 71 21.32 -5.20 3.18
CA TRP A 71 21.78 -6.54 2.87
C TRP A 71 22.53 -6.61 1.54
N GLU A 72 22.02 -5.93 0.50
CA GLU A 72 22.72 -5.83 -0.79
C GLU A 72 24.06 -5.12 -0.65
N ALA A 73 24.11 -4.02 0.09
CA ALA A 73 25.35 -3.29 0.36
C ALA A 73 26.38 -4.17 1.08
N LEU A 74 25.96 -4.88 2.13
CA LEU A 74 26.83 -5.78 2.89
C LEU A 74 27.35 -6.93 2.01
N ARG A 75 26.51 -7.46 1.12
CA ARG A 75 26.90 -8.52 0.19
C ARG A 75 27.92 -8.05 -0.84
N LEU A 76 27.81 -6.82 -1.33
CA LEU A 76 28.80 -6.22 -2.22
C LEU A 76 30.13 -5.98 -1.50
N GLU A 77 30.08 -5.55 -0.24
CA GLU A 77 31.27 -5.40 0.61
C GLU A 77 31.97 -6.75 0.83
N GLN A 78 31.21 -7.80 1.19
CA GLN A 78 31.74 -9.15 1.35
C GLN A 78 32.28 -9.74 0.04
N GLY A 79 31.64 -9.47 -1.11
CA GLY A 79 32.14 -9.90 -2.42
C GLY A 79 33.52 -9.30 -2.73
N THR A 80 33.71 -8.02 -2.38
CA THR A 80 35.00 -7.32 -2.55
C THR A 80 36.07 -7.88 -1.60
N LEU A 81 35.71 -8.17 -0.34
CA LEU A 81 36.60 -8.80 0.64
C LEU A 81 36.92 -10.26 0.31
N ALA A 82 36.01 -10.98 -0.34
CA ALA A 82 36.20 -12.36 -0.78
C ALA A 82 37.14 -12.46 -1.99
N GLU A 83 37.04 -11.55 -2.96
CA GLU A 83 38.02 -11.45 -4.04
C GLU A 83 39.41 -11.10 -3.51
N HIS A 84 39.51 -10.17 -2.54
CA HIS A 84 40.81 -9.84 -1.92
C HIS A 84 41.42 -11.03 -1.16
N ASN A 85 40.64 -11.73 -0.33
CA ASN A 85 41.09 -12.95 0.37
C ASN A 85 41.51 -14.05 -0.61
N ARG A 86 40.79 -14.21 -1.73
CA ARG A 86 41.14 -15.23 -2.73
C ARG A 86 42.49 -14.91 -3.38
N ILE A 87 42.75 -13.65 -3.72
CA ILE A 87 44.03 -13.21 -4.29
C ILE A 87 45.16 -13.37 -3.27
N GLU A 88 44.96 -12.97 -2.01
CA GLU A 88 45.96 -13.11 -0.96
C GLU A 88 46.31 -14.58 -0.68
N ASN A 89 45.30 -15.46 -0.64
CA ASN A 89 45.52 -16.88 -0.40
C ASN A 89 46.19 -17.57 -1.59
N ILE A 90 45.86 -17.18 -2.84
CA ILE A 90 46.54 -17.66 -4.05
C ILE A 90 48.00 -17.18 -4.07
N ALA A 91 48.27 -15.92 -3.73
CA ALA A 91 49.64 -15.39 -3.66
C ALA A 91 50.46 -16.07 -2.54
N ARG A 92 49.86 -16.29 -1.37
CA ARG A 92 50.53 -16.96 -0.26
C ARG A 92 50.83 -18.43 -0.54
N LYS A 93 49.90 -19.16 -1.17
CA LYS A 93 50.07 -20.60 -1.46
C LYS A 93 50.90 -20.89 -2.71
N ASN A 94 50.69 -20.18 -3.81
CA ASN A 94 51.37 -20.48 -5.07
C ASN A 94 52.69 -19.71 -5.27
N LEU A 95 52.89 -18.58 -4.57
CA LEU A 95 54.11 -17.77 -4.67
C LEU A 95 54.96 -17.77 -3.38
N GLU A 96 54.63 -18.60 -2.38
CA GLU A 96 55.32 -18.69 -1.08
C GLU A 96 55.59 -17.33 -0.40
N MET A 97 54.72 -16.34 -0.63
CA MET A 97 54.89 -15.00 -0.05
C MET A 97 54.72 -15.07 1.48
N LYS A 98 55.85 -14.95 2.19
CA LYS A 98 55.92 -14.78 3.64
C LYS A 98 55.87 -13.29 3.96
N ASN A 99 55.09 -12.92 4.98
CA ASN A 99 55.09 -11.55 5.49
C ASN A 99 56.48 -11.23 6.03
N VAL A 100 57.17 -10.26 5.43
CA VAL A 100 58.55 -9.92 5.78
C VAL A 100 58.53 -9.23 7.13
N HIS A 101 59.27 -9.76 8.11
CA HIS A 101 59.42 -9.13 9.41
C HIS A 101 60.31 -7.89 9.25
N ALA A 102 60.07 -6.85 10.05
CA ALA A 102 60.68 -5.51 9.96
C ALA A 102 62.23 -5.42 10.10
N THR A 103 62.95 -6.53 9.95
CA THR A 103 64.41 -6.62 10.05
C THR A 103 65.09 -6.77 8.68
N ASP A 104 64.34 -7.04 7.61
CA ASP A 104 64.88 -7.24 6.24
C ASP A 104 64.43 -6.17 5.23
N GLU A 105 64.04 -4.97 5.67
CA GLU A 105 63.79 -3.85 4.75
C GLU A 105 65.11 -3.14 4.36
N VAL A 106 65.53 -3.31 3.11
CA VAL A 106 66.54 -2.43 2.48
C VAL A 106 65.81 -1.39 1.64
N LEU A 107 65.70 -0.18 2.20
CA LEU A 107 65.20 1.01 1.50
C LEU A 107 66.22 1.48 0.47
N ILE A 108 65.97 1.20 -0.81
CA ILE A 108 66.68 1.84 -1.90
C ILE A 108 65.99 3.18 -2.15
N ARG A 109 66.67 4.25 -1.75
CA ARG A 109 66.28 5.62 -2.03
C ARG A 109 66.97 6.05 -3.32
N ASP A 110 66.18 6.36 -4.34
CA ASP A 110 66.64 7.09 -5.54
C ASP A 110 67.13 8.50 -5.18
#